data_AF-A0A1V4Y614-F1
#
_entry.id   AF-A0A1V4Y614-F1
#
_cell.length_a   1.000
_cell.length_b   1.000
_cell.length_c   1.000
_cell.angle_alpha   90.00
_cell.angle_beta   90.00
_cell.angle_gamma   90.00
#
_symmetry.space_group_name_H-M   'P 1'
#
loop_
_entity.id
_entity.type
_entity.pdbx_description
1 polymer ?
#
loop_
_entity_poly.entity_id
_entity_poly.type
_entity_poly.pdbx_seq_one_letter_code
_entity_poly.pdbx_strand_id
1 'polypeptide(L)' 'MTHRTLSQGKHNRTFLCIPAYLRDKFGLKKGSVVDVTDKEGTIVITPILEHDTE' A
#
# COMPACT_ATOMS: atom_id res chain seq x y z
N MET A 1 -6.18 6.24 17.37
CA MET A 1 -6.31 5.56 16.07
C MET A 1 -6.72 6.59 15.03
N THR A 2 -6.03 6.67 13.89
CA THR A 2 -6.44 7.56 12.78
C THR A 2 -7.30 6.78 11.80
N HIS A 3 -8.55 7.21 11.61
CA HIS A 3 -9.41 6.66 10.57
C HIS A 3 -8.88 7.08 9.19
N ARG A 4 -8.75 6.13 8.26
CA ARG A 4 -8.40 6.39 6.86
C ARG A 4 -9.59 6.00 6.00
N THR A 5 -10.02 6.90 5.13
CA THR A 5 -11.15 6.67 4.25
C THR A 5 -10.72 5.85 3.04
N LEU A 6 -11.43 4.77 2.75
CA LEU A 6 -11.36 4.09 1.47
C LEU A 6 -12.17 4.89 0.46
N SER A 7 -11.56 5.26 -0.66
CA SER A 7 -12.20 6.02 -1.72
C SER A 7 -12.42 5.14 -2.94
N GLN A 8 -13.60 5.20 -3.55
CA GLN A 8 -13.89 4.48 -4.79
C GLN A 8 -13.74 5.42 -5.98
N GLY A 9 -12.87 5.06 -6.93
CA GLY A 9 -12.67 5.80 -8.17
C GLY A 9 -13.33 5.13 -9.37
N LYS A 10 -12.96 5.59 -10.57
CA LYS A 10 -13.50 5.08 -11.84
C LYS A 10 -13.21 3.58 -12.00
N HIS A 11 -14.13 2.88 -12.65
CA HIS A 11 -14.06 1.42 -12.89
C HIS A 11 -14.11 0.56 -11.62
N ASN A 12 -14.85 0.99 -10.59
CA ASN A 12 -14.98 0.28 -9.31
C ASN A 12 -13.64 -0.02 -8.63
N ARG A 13 -12.61 0.80 -8.88
CA ARG A 13 -11.33 0.67 -8.20
C ARG A 13 -11.38 1.36 -6.86
N THR A 14 -11.03 0.64 -5.81
CA THR A 14 -10.88 1.19 -4.45
C THR A 14 -9.45 1.64 -4.24
N PHE A 15 -9.27 2.83 -3.66
CA PHE A 15 -7.98 3.43 -3.37
C PHE A 15 -7.91 3.81 -1.89
N LEU A 16 -6.72 3.61 -1.31
CA LEU A 16 -6.38 4.06 0.04
C LEU A 16 -5.21 5.04 -0.07
N CYS A 17 -5.37 6.23 0.53
CA CYS A 17 -4.30 7.21 0.55
C CYS A 17 -3.26 6.85 1.62
N ILE A 18 -2.03 6.58 1.19
CA ILE A 18 -0.89 6.36 2.08
C ILE A 18 -0.29 7.73 2.46
N PRO A 19 -0.16 8.05 3.76
CA PRO A 19 0.49 9.28 4.22
C PRO A 19 1.92 9.42 3.75
N ALA A 20 2.36 10.66 3.48
CA ALA A 20 3.72 10.96 3.03
C ALA A 20 4.80 10.35 3.93
N TYR A 21 4.67 10.46 5.26
CA TYR A 21 5.66 9.92 6.19
C TYR A 21 5.79 8.38 6.13
N LEU A 22 4.70 7.64 5.85
CA LEU A 22 4.77 6.18 5.67
C LEU A 22 5.39 5.84 4.32
N ARG A 23 4.98 6.55 3.27
CA ARG A 23 5.56 6.40 1.95
C ARG A 23 7.08 6.60 2.00
N ASP A 24 7.54 7.66 2.64
CA ASP A 24 8.96 8.00 2.72
C ASP A 24 9.73 7.01 3.62
N LYS A 25 9.13 6.57 4.73
CA LYS A 25 9.71 5.54 5.62
C LYS A 25 9.96 4.21 4.90
N PHE A 26 9.06 3.82 4.00
CA PHE A 26 9.14 2.56 3.26
C PHE A 26 9.73 2.72 1.85
N GLY A 27 10.26 3.90 1.51
CA GLY A 27 10.89 4.15 0.20
C GLY A 27 9.94 4.03 -0.99
N LEU A 28 8.62 4.10 -0.77
CA LEU A 28 7.61 3.93 -1.81
C LEU A 28 7.61 5.14 -2.75
N LYS A 29 7.71 4.89 -4.06
CA LYS A 29 7.61 5.92 -5.10
C LYS A 29 6.41 5.65 -5.99
N LYS A 30 6.01 6.65 -6.76
CA LYS A 30 4.99 6.46 -7.79
C LYS A 30 5.46 5.36 -8.76
N GLY A 31 4.66 4.32 -8.92
CA GLY A 31 5.00 3.16 -9.75
C GLY A 31 5.71 2.03 -9.02
N SER A 32 6.04 2.18 -7.73
CA SER A 32 6.54 1.06 -6.92
C SER A 32 5.53 -0.08 -6.87
N VAL A 33 6.03 -1.31 -6.99
CA VAL A 33 5.23 -2.52 -6.84
C VAL A 33 5.20 -2.89 -5.37
N VAL A 34 4.05 -3.35 -4.91
CA VAL A 34 3.82 -3.81 -3.54
C VAL A 34 3.11 -5.15 -3.58
N ASP A 35 3.41 -6.00 -2.60
CA ASP A 35 2.63 -7.20 -2.34
C ASP A 35 1.46 -6.86 -1.42
N VAL A 36 0.30 -7.46 -1.69
CA VAL A 36 -0.94 -7.21 -0.96
C VAL A 36 -1.51 -8.54 -0.50
N THR A 37 -1.53 -8.77 0.80
CA THR A 37 -2.02 -10.01 1.41
C THR A 37 -3.16 -9.72 2.39
N ASP A 38 -4.08 -10.68 2.53
CA ASP A 38 -5.05 -10.70 3.62
C ASP A 38 -4.50 -11.62 4.72
N LYS A 39 -4.27 -11.05 5.90
CA LYS A 39 -3.92 -11.82 7.11
C LYS A 39 -4.95 -11.53 8.17
N GLU A 40 -5.75 -12.54 8.49
CA GLU A 40 -6.72 -12.51 9.61
C GLU A 40 -7.70 -11.34 9.51
N GLY A 41 -8.17 -11.01 8.29
CA GLY A 41 -9.10 -9.89 8.06
C GLY A 41 -8.42 -8.52 8.06
N THR A 42 -7.09 -8.49 8.05
CA THR A 42 -6.29 -7.27 7.88
C THR A 42 -5.57 -7.30 6.54
N ILE A 43 -5.75 -6.24 5.75
CA ILE A 43 -5.00 -6.04 4.51
C ILE A 43 -3.59 -5.55 4.87
N VAL A 44 -2.58 -6.35 4.52
CA VAL A 44 -1.17 -6.04 4.71
C VAL A 44 -0.55 -5.69 3.36
N ILE A 45 0.03 -4.49 3.27
CA ILE A 45 0.73 -4.00 2.08
C ILE A 45 2.23 -3.98 2.37
N THR A 46 2.99 -4.81 1.67
CA THR A 46 4.44 -4.96 1.85
C THR A 46 5.16 -4.42 0.61
N PRO A 47 6.12 -3.47 0.75
CA PRO A 47 6.94 -3.05 -0.38
C PRO A 47 7.76 -4.22 -0.94
N ILE A 48 7.79 -4.37 -2.27
CA ILE A 48 8.72 -5.30 -2.91
C ILE A 48 10.01 -4.50 -3.17
N LEU A 49 11.08 -4.83 -2.44
CA LEU A 49 12.40 -4.26 -2.69
C LEU A 49 13.04 -5.09 -3.80
N GLU A 50 13.57 -4.43 -4.85
CA GLU A 50 14.22 -5.07 -6.00
C GLU A 50 15.53 -5.84 -5.66
N HIS A 51 15.76 -6.18 -4.38
CA HIS A 51 16.92 -6.91 -3.88
C HIS A 51 16.60 -8.28 -3.26
N ASP A 52 15.35 -8.76 -3.32
CA ASP A 52 14.99 -10.15 -2.92
C ASP A 52 15.00 -11.10 -4.13
N THR A 53 16.16 -11.23 -4.78
CA THR A 53 16.47 -12.39 -5.64
C THR A 53 17.63 -13.14 -5.02
N GLU A 54 17.31 -14.19 -4.26
CA GLU A 54 18.15 -15.38 -4.11
C GLU A 54 17.67 -16.47 -5.07
#